data_AF-A0A954S7V7-F1
#
_entry.id   AF-A0A954S7V7-F1
#
_cell.length_a   1.000
_cell.length_b   1.000
_cell.length_c   1.000
_cell.angle_alpha   90.00
_cell.angle_beta   90.00
_cell.angle_gamma   90.00
#
_symmetry.space_group_name_H-M   'P 1'
#
loop_
_entity.id
_entity.type
_entity.pdbx_description
1 polymer ?
#
loop_
_entity_poly.entity_id
_entity_poly.type
_entity_poly.pdbx_seq_one_letter_code
_entity_poly.pdbx_strand_id
1 'polypeptide(L)' 'MEETAQEFLETLTRCFTDLDDPRVQASCEHRLIDILTITLLAVSCGADDWTDIEEFACSRRDWLKTFLELPGGIPSHDT' A
#
# COMPACT_ATOMS: atom_id res chain seq x y z
N MET A 1 -11.03 13.84 5.63
CA MET A 1 -10.80 12.52 4.99
C MET A 1 -9.33 12.34 4.64
N GLU A 2 -8.69 13.29 3.93
CA GLU A 2 -7.24 13.24 3.67
C GLU A 2 -6.39 13.29 4.95
N GLU A 3 -6.74 14.15 5.90
CA GLU A 3 -6.04 14.24 7.20
C GLU A 3 -6.01 12.89 7.95
N THR A 4 -7.15 12.21 8.03
CA THR A 4 -7.25 10.87 8.65
C THR A 4 -6.44 9.81 7.90
N ALA A 5 -6.37 9.89 6.57
CA ALA A 5 -5.57 8.97 5.77
C ALA A 5 -4.06 9.17 6.00
N GLN A 6 -3.64 10.43 6.19
CA GLN A 6 -2.27 10.78 6.52
C GLN A 6 -1.89 10.27 7.91
N GLU A 7 -2.74 10.49 8.92
CA GLU A 7 -2.53 9.96 10.28
C GLU A 7 -2.43 8.44 10.30
N PHE A 8 -3.24 7.77 9.47
CA PHE A 8 -3.17 6.32 9.30
C PHE A 8 -1.83 5.87 8.71
N LEU A 9 -1.36 6.51 7.65
CA LEU A 9 -0.06 6.21 7.03
C LEU A 9 1.11 6.45 7.98
N GLU A 10 1.09 7.55 8.74
CA GLU A 10 2.11 7.84 9.76
C GLU A 10 2.13 6.76 10.85
N THR A 11 0.96 6.34 11.31
CA THR A 11 0.83 5.27 12.30
C THR A 11 1.40 3.96 11.76
N LEU A 12 1.06 3.59 10.53
CA LEU A 12 1.55 2.37 9.90
C LEU A 12 3.08 2.43 9.70
N THR A 13 3.60 3.56 9.22
CA THR A 13 5.03 3.79 9.04
C THR A 13 5.78 3.61 10.37
N ARG A 14 5.22 4.14 11.46
CA ARG A 14 5.78 3.96 12.81
C ARG A 14 5.76 2.49 13.25
N CYS A 15 4.68 1.76 12.97
CA CYS A 15 4.59 0.33 13.30
C CYS A 15 5.66 -0.52 12.59
N PHE A 16 6.08 -0.11 11.39
CA PHE A 16 7.06 -0.83 10.58
C PHE A 16 8.42 -0.13 10.49
N THR A 17 8.72 0.83 11.38
CA THR A 17 9.98 1.59 11.32
C THR A 17 11.22 0.71 11.46
N ASP A 18 11.13 -0.36 12.26
CA ASP A 18 12.24 -1.30 12.48
C ASP A 18 12.21 -2.50 11.52
N LEU A 19 11.29 -2.52 10.54
CA LEU A 19 11.22 -3.58 9.54
C LEU A 19 12.12 -3.22 8.36
N ASP A 20 13.26 -3.89 8.28
CA ASP A 20 14.08 -3.89 7.06
C ASP A 20 13.29 -4.53 5.92
N ASP A 21 13.28 -3.90 4.76
CA ASP A 21 12.68 -4.46 3.55
C ASP A 21 13.56 -5.61 3.01
N PRO A 22 13.12 -6.88 3.11
CA PRO A 22 13.94 -8.02 2.71
C PRO A 22 14.05 -8.17 1.19
N ARG A 23 13.30 -7.37 0.42
CA ARG A 23 13.26 -7.45 -1.03
C ARG A 23 14.51 -6.83 -1.65
N VAL A 24 14.86 -7.31 -2.84
CA VAL A 24 15.98 -6.78 -3.62
C VAL A 24 15.62 -5.38 -4.10
N GLN A 25 16.12 -4.35 -3.40
CA GLN A 25 15.75 -2.95 -3.63
C GLN A 25 15.88 -2.49 -5.09
N ALA A 26 16.90 -2.97 -5.82
CA ALA A 26 17.11 -2.65 -7.23
C ALA A 26 16.04 -3.21 -8.17
N SER A 27 15.20 -4.12 -7.68
CA SER A 27 14.10 -4.76 -8.40
C SER A 27 12.72 -4.35 -7.86
N CYS A 28 12.66 -3.39 -6.93
CA CYS A 28 11.40 -2.93 -6.34
C CYS A 28 10.95 -1.61 -6.97
N GLU A 29 9.82 -1.66 -7.68
CA GLU A 29 9.17 -0.46 -8.25
C GLU A 29 8.21 0.21 -7.24
N HIS A 30 7.90 -0.48 -6.14
CA HIS A 30 6.93 -0.05 -5.13
C HIS A 30 7.54 -0.02 -3.73
N ARG A 31 7.21 1.04 -2.98
CA ARG A 31 7.59 1.16 -1.57
C ARG A 31 6.89 0.07 -0.76
N LEU A 32 7.62 -0.55 0.17
CA LEU A 32 7.05 -1.58 1.04
C LEU A 32 5.84 -1.03 1.82
N ILE A 33 5.95 0.19 2.33
CA ILE A 33 4.88 0.83 3.11
C ILE A 33 3.61 1.07 2.29
N ASP A 34 3.72 1.37 1.00
CA ASP A 34 2.56 1.57 0.12
C ASP A 34 1.82 0.23 -0.07
N ILE A 35 2.56 -0.86 -0.31
CA ILE A 35 1.99 -2.21 -0.45
C ILE A 35 1.30 -2.65 0.85
N LEU A 36 1.96 -2.46 2.01
CA LEU A 36 1.39 -2.81 3.31
C LEU A 36 0.13 -2.01 3.62
N THR A 37 0.11 -0.72 3.29
CA THR A 37 -1.06 0.14 3.45
C THR A 37 -2.22 -0.35 2.59
N ILE A 38 -1.98 -0.57 1.30
CA ILE A 38 -3.00 -1.05 0.36
C ILE A 38 -3.57 -2.39 0.81
N THR A 39 -2.69 -3.34 1.17
CA THR A 39 -3.07 -4.68 1.62
C THR A 39 -3.97 -4.60 2.85
N LEU A 40 -3.60 -3.82 3.86
CA LEU A 40 -4.38 -3.70 5.08
C LEU A 40 -5.77 -3.08 4.82
N LEU A 41 -5.85 -2.05 3.98
CA LEU A 41 -7.11 -1.43 3.60
C LEU A 41 -8.01 -2.40 2.81
N ALA A 42 -7.44 -3.10 1.83
CA ALA A 42 -8.16 -4.06 1.00
C ALA A 42 -8.71 -5.23 1.82
N VAL A 43 -7.88 -5.86 2.66
CA VAL A 43 -8.30 -6.95 3.55
C VAL A 43 -9.36 -6.50 4.56
N SER A 44 -9.24 -5.27 5.07
CA SER A 44 -10.28 -4.68 5.94
C SER A 44 -11.62 -4.47 5.20
N CYS A 45 -11.57 -4.36 3.87
CA CYS A 45 -12.74 -4.29 2.99
C CYS A 45 -13.18 -5.67 2.45
N GLY A 46 -12.57 -6.76 2.91
CA GLY A 46 -12.94 -8.13 2.53
C GLY A 46 -12.25 -8.69 1.30
N ALA A 47 -11.09 -8.16 0.91
CA ALA A 47 -10.22 -8.83 -0.06
C ALA A 47 -9.66 -10.12 0.53
N ASP A 48 -9.81 -11.25 -0.18
CA ASP A 48 -9.41 -12.57 0.30
C ASP A 48 -8.12 -13.08 -0.38
N ASP A 49 -7.73 -12.48 -1.51
CA ASP A 49 -6.50 -12.81 -2.23
C ASP A 49 -5.78 -11.59 -2.84
N TRP A 50 -4.63 -11.83 -3.49
CA TRP A 50 -3.80 -10.78 -4.07
C TRP A 50 -4.46 -10.09 -5.28
N THR A 51 -5.30 -10.80 -6.02
CA THR A 51 -6.06 -10.23 -7.14
C THR A 51 -7.13 -9.28 -6.63
N ASP A 52 -7.82 -9.64 -5.54
CA ASP A 52 -8.77 -8.75 -4.87
C ASP A 52 -8.10 -7.47 -4.34
N ILE A 53 -6.87 -7.59 -3.83
CA ILE A 53 -6.08 -6.44 -3.35
C ILE A 53 -5.74 -5.51 -4.52
N GLU A 54 -5.29 -6.05 -5.66
CA GLU A 54 -5.03 -5.27 -6.87
C GLU A 54 -6.31 -4.59 -7.39
N GLU A 55 -7.44 -5.31 -7.42
CA GLU A 55 -8.73 -4.75 -7.86
C GLU A 55 -9.20 -3.61 -6.95
N PHE A 56 -9.11 -3.80 -5.64
CA PHE A 56 -9.38 -2.75 -4.66
C PHE A 56 -8.53 -1.52 -4.93
N ALA A 57 -7.22 -1.72 -5.07
CA ALA A 57 -6.26 -0.64 -5.26
C ALA A 57 -6.48 0.11 -6.58
N CYS A 58 -6.79 -0.61 -7.67
CA CYS A 58 -7.18 -0.03 -8.94
C CYS A 58 -8.45 0.80 -8.83
N SER A 59 -9.49 0.28 -8.18
CA SER A 59 -10.79 0.98 -8.01
C SER A 59 -10.69 2.26 -7.16
N ARG A 60 -9.67 2.32 -6.27
CA ARG A 60 -9.43 3.43 -5.34
C ARG A 60 -8.21 4.27 -5.69
N ARG A 61 -7.60 4.06 -6.86
CA ARG A 61 -6.29 4.62 -7.24
C ARG A 61 -6.18 6.12 -6.98
N ASP A 62 -7.16 6.90 -7.41
CA ASP A 62 -7.10 8.37 -7.28
C ASP A 62 -7.17 8.83 -5.83
N TRP A 63 -7.90 8.10 -4.98
CA TRP A 63 -7.93 8.35 -3.54
C TRP A 63 -6.64 7.91 -2.85
N LEU A 64 -6.11 6.74 -3.19
CA LEU A 64 -4.83 6.26 -2.63
C LEU A 64 -3.68 7.24 -2.92
N LYS A 65 -3.67 7.86 -4.11
CA LYS A 65 -2.68 8.86 -4.50
C LYS A 65 -2.73 10.17 -3.70
N THR A 66 -3.77 10.42 -2.91
CA THR A 66 -3.81 11.65 -2.10
C THR A 66 -2.89 11.58 -0.87
N PHE A 67 -2.48 10.37 -0.47
CA PHE A 67 -1.63 10.17 0.71
C PHE A 67 -0.49 9.14 0.51
N LEU A 68 -0.57 8.25 -0.48
CA LEU A 68 0.53 7.36 -0.88
C LEU A 68 1.33 7.94 -2.04
N GLU A 69 2.63 7.64 -2.08
CA GLU A 69 3.51 8.10 -3.18
C GLU A 69 3.35 7.29 -4.46
N LEU A 70 3.24 5.96 -4.36
CA LEU A 70 3.01 5.04 -5.49
C LEU A 70 3.97 5.27 -6.68
N PRO A 71 5.30 5.22 -6.49
CA PRO A 71 6.27 5.53 -7.55
C PRO A 71 6.13 4.64 -8.81
N GLY A 72 5.85 3.34 -8.63
CA GLY A 72 5.51 2.39 -9.70
C GLY A 72 4.01 2.31 -10.02
N GLY A 73 3.17 3.13 -9.42
CA GLY A 73 1.71 3.00 -9.48
C GLY A 73 1.17 1.92 -8.53
N ILE A 74 0.05 1.31 -8.93
CA ILE A 74 -0.61 0.26 -8.14
C ILE A 74 0.18 -1.05 -8.33
N PRO A 75 0.64 -1.69 -7.24
CA PRO A 75 1.23 -3.03 -7.30
C PRO A 75 0.26 -4.02 -7.94
N SER A 76 0.77 -4.89 -8.81
CA SER A 76 0.01 -6.04 -9.31
C SER A 76 0.00 -7.18 -8.30
N HIS A 77 -0.86 -8.18 -8.51
CA HIS A 77 -0.85 -9.42 -7.72
C HIS A 77 0.47 -10.22 -7.80
N ASP A 78 1.37 -9.92 -8.74
CA ASP A 78 2.67 -10.59 -8.93
C ASP A 78 3.86 -9.82 -8.28
N THR A 79 3.61 -8.66 -7.67
CA THR A 79 4.64 -7.73 -7.16
C THR A 79 5.34 -8.20 -5.89
#